data_AF-A0A7J5L8F3-F1
#
_entry.id   AF-A0A7J5L8F3-F1
#
_cell.length_a   1.000
_cell.length_b   1.000
_cell.length_c   1.000
_cell.angle_alpha   90.00
_cell.angle_beta   90.00
_cell.angle_gamma   90.00
#
_symmetry.space_group_name_H-M   'P 1'
#
loop_
_entity.id
_entity.type
_entity.pdbx_description
1 polymer ?
#
loop_
_entity_poly.entity_id
_entity_poly.type
_entity_poly.pdbx_seq_one_letter_code
_entity_poly.pdbx_strand_id
1 'polypeptide(L)'
;MRLLADFRLDNTQIEIVSDILEYLFRNDRDKANAIYSLRDYYKYFMYRLDDKVLTVDELMSLAEKDDAEMIKSANQLYIRKYGLEFENQIGELLAQIYKNNAEGRTFDYNEIYNLLEKLTKSNIRGLRDEIYNAIIPHLQQMRCIDNRHFKALLHLYDVVDFNSKTIKYFDILNFLMAILAKKNLAVKLRHPIGQEEYDIVYDFLSNTTHPAIISSALSSFKEAIENGDKAIIDDLLIDLSVLSDIQLEHFIKEQNKFSEDGFTLFYNCQSKTDPKTHRVYLRQEALDIMKNEIQNNPQGYFSMFIRKGITSNPEYNTVSPEPFCAQIFENYGNFEEFLENCKDDNQYTIRVKNFWELYKSNGYRSIKFEGQGNVQEKIDNCFRYEIELLEQLKKIKRYLDKGKKINENLKKMFDNNPLPVKLRNDICKMIEN
;
A
#
# COMPACT_ATOMS: atom_id res chain seq x y z
N MET A 1 -11.15 -35.68 -10.31
CA MET A 1 -11.31 -36.66 -11.42
C MET A 1 -11.72 -38.07 -11.00
N ARG A 2 -11.37 -38.64 -9.84
CA ARG A 2 -11.83 -39.99 -9.44
C ARG A 2 -13.25 -40.09 -8.84
N LEU A 3 -13.90 -38.97 -8.53
CA LEU A 3 -15.26 -38.91 -7.97
C LEU A 3 -16.38 -38.86 -9.02
N LEU A 4 -16.04 -38.76 -10.32
CA LEU A 4 -17.01 -38.63 -11.42
C LEU A 4 -17.30 -39.96 -12.14
N ALA A 5 -16.61 -41.04 -11.80
CA ALA A 5 -16.71 -42.32 -12.52
C ALA A 5 -17.98 -43.13 -12.18
N ASP A 6 -18.65 -42.83 -11.07
CA ASP A 6 -19.86 -43.55 -10.63
C ASP A 6 -21.17 -42.94 -11.15
N PHE A 7 -21.11 -41.78 -11.81
CA PHE A 7 -22.24 -41.22 -12.53
C PHE A 7 -22.06 -41.53 -14.02
N ARG A 8 -22.98 -42.29 -14.62
CA ARG A 8 -23.04 -42.49 -16.08
C ARG A 8 -23.44 -41.19 -16.76
N LEU A 9 -22.49 -40.28 -16.89
CA LEU A 9 -22.61 -39.01 -17.60
C LEU A 9 -22.04 -39.21 -19.00
N ASP A 10 -22.73 -38.69 -20.02
CA ASP A 10 -22.14 -38.62 -21.36
C ASP A 10 -21.03 -37.55 -21.40
N ASN A 11 -20.20 -37.56 -22.44
CA ASN A 11 -19.03 -36.67 -22.54
C ASN A 11 -19.41 -35.17 -22.44
N THR A 12 -20.59 -34.78 -22.93
CA THR A 12 -21.11 -33.41 -22.83
C THR A 12 -21.41 -33.05 -21.38
N GLN A 13 -22.01 -33.98 -20.63
CA GLN A 13 -22.32 -33.80 -19.22
C GLN A 13 -21.07 -33.78 -18.34
N ILE A 14 -20.00 -34.49 -18.73
CA ILE A 14 -18.70 -34.45 -18.04
C ILE A 14 -18.00 -33.10 -18.25
N GLU A 15 -18.07 -32.53 -19.46
CA GLU A 15 -17.59 -31.17 -19.74
C GLU A 15 -18.37 -30.14 -18.93
N ILE A 16 -19.71 -30.22 -18.91
CA ILE A 16 -20.58 -29.32 -18.14
C ILE A 16 -20.31 -29.39 -16.63
N VAL A 17 -20.15 -30.61 -16.08
CA VAL A 17 -19.84 -30.76 -14.65
C VAL A 17 -18.41 -30.31 -14.35
N SER A 18 -17.48 -30.45 -15.29
CA SER A 18 -16.14 -29.89 -15.16
C SER A 18 -16.19 -28.36 -15.14
N ASP A 19 -16.91 -27.72 -16.05
CA ASP A 19 -17.08 -26.26 -16.11
C ASP A 19 -17.76 -25.70 -14.85
N ILE A 20 -18.76 -26.40 -14.30
CA ILE A 20 -19.43 -26.03 -13.04
C ILE A 20 -18.48 -26.18 -11.84
N LEU A 21 -17.71 -27.27 -11.78
CA LEU A 21 -16.71 -27.46 -10.72
C LEU A 21 -15.53 -26.49 -10.90
N GLU A 22 -15.21 -26.10 -12.12
CA GLU A 22 -14.19 -25.13 -12.44
C GLU A 22 -14.65 -23.71 -12.07
N TYR A 23 -15.92 -23.37 -12.30
CA TYR A 23 -16.55 -22.14 -11.79
C TYR A 23 -16.62 -22.09 -10.26
N LEU A 24 -16.97 -23.20 -9.60
CA LEU A 24 -17.12 -23.26 -8.14
C LEU A 24 -15.79 -23.40 -7.39
N PHE A 25 -14.73 -23.91 -8.03
CA PHE A 25 -13.49 -24.30 -7.34
C PHE A 25 -12.16 -23.86 -8.00
N ARG A 26 -12.15 -23.21 -9.17
CA ARG A 26 -10.87 -22.73 -9.76
C ARG A 26 -10.56 -21.28 -9.37
N ASN A 27 -9.43 -21.13 -8.68
CA ASN A 27 -8.73 -19.86 -8.55
C ASN A 27 -8.07 -19.50 -9.90
N ASP A 28 -8.29 -18.26 -10.33
CA ASP A 28 -7.52 -17.41 -11.27
C ASP A 28 -8.13 -16.99 -12.63
N ARG A 29 -8.25 -15.65 -12.71
CA ARG A 29 -7.89 -14.68 -13.78
C ARG A 29 -8.62 -14.51 -15.11
N ASP A 30 -9.36 -15.45 -15.69
CA ASP A 30 -9.98 -15.17 -17.02
C ASP A 30 -11.50 -15.46 -17.05
N LYS A 31 -12.29 -14.41 -16.78
CA LYS A 31 -13.75 -14.45 -16.55
C LYS A 31 -14.61 -13.92 -17.72
N ALA A 32 -14.30 -14.22 -18.98
CA ALA A 32 -15.06 -13.63 -20.11
C ALA A 32 -16.18 -14.53 -20.70
N ASN A 33 -16.04 -15.86 -20.68
CA ASN A 33 -16.86 -16.72 -21.56
C ASN A 33 -17.86 -17.67 -20.88
N ALA A 34 -17.84 -17.82 -19.54
CA ALA A 34 -18.66 -18.84 -18.86
C ALA A 34 -20.14 -18.45 -18.64
N ILE A 35 -20.46 -17.15 -18.60
CA ILE A 35 -21.81 -16.65 -18.23
C ILE A 35 -22.85 -16.93 -19.32
N TYR A 36 -22.45 -16.92 -20.60
CA TYR A 36 -23.38 -17.10 -21.72
C TYR A 36 -23.92 -18.53 -21.84
N SER A 37 -23.14 -19.54 -21.46
CA SER A 37 -23.53 -20.96 -21.58
C SER A 37 -24.51 -21.44 -20.49
N LEU A 38 -24.60 -20.73 -19.36
CA LEU A 38 -25.53 -21.05 -18.27
C LEU A 38 -26.99 -20.66 -18.58
N ARG A 39 -27.20 -19.67 -19.46
CA ARG A 39 -28.53 -19.15 -19.79
C ARG A 39 -29.40 -20.09 -20.66
N ASP A 40 -28.85 -21.18 -21.19
CA ASP A 40 -29.61 -22.11 -22.05
C ASP A 40 -30.21 -23.33 -21.31
N TYR A 41 -29.90 -23.56 -20.02
CA TYR A 41 -30.26 -24.81 -19.33
C TYR A 41 -31.20 -24.64 -18.12
N TYR A 42 -32.19 -23.76 -18.28
CA TYR A 42 -33.15 -23.22 -17.30
C TYR A 42 -34.06 -24.21 -16.51
N LYS A 43 -34.03 -25.54 -16.69
CA LYS A 43 -35.13 -26.41 -16.17
C LYS A 43 -34.81 -27.44 -15.10
N TYR A 44 -33.57 -27.86 -14.89
CA TYR A 44 -33.27 -28.94 -13.91
C TYR A 44 -32.48 -28.50 -12.68
N PHE A 45 -31.82 -27.35 -12.73
CA PHE A 45 -30.98 -26.84 -11.64
C PHE A 45 -31.65 -25.74 -10.78
N MET A 46 -32.74 -25.12 -11.24
CA MET A 46 -33.31 -23.93 -10.60
C MET A 46 -33.87 -24.18 -9.19
N TYR A 47 -34.47 -25.33 -8.91
CA TYR A 47 -35.18 -25.54 -7.64
C TYR A 47 -34.29 -25.56 -6.38
N ARG A 48 -32.96 -25.75 -6.51
CA ARG A 48 -32.01 -25.66 -5.37
C ARG A 48 -31.08 -24.44 -5.44
N LEU A 49 -31.04 -23.74 -6.56
CA LEU A 49 -30.19 -22.56 -6.77
C LEU A 49 -30.98 -21.25 -6.59
N ASP A 50 -32.29 -21.22 -6.80
CA ASP A 50 -33.11 -20.00 -6.64
C ASP A 50 -32.96 -19.38 -5.25
N ASP A 51 -32.93 -20.20 -4.19
CA ASP A 51 -32.71 -19.71 -2.82
C ASP A 51 -31.30 -19.16 -2.58
N LYS A 52 -30.34 -19.48 -3.46
CA LYS A 52 -28.93 -19.06 -3.39
C LYS A 52 -28.58 -17.90 -4.32
N VAL A 53 -29.40 -17.63 -5.33
CA VAL A 53 -29.25 -16.50 -6.26
C VAL A 53 -29.81 -15.25 -5.61
N LEU A 54 -29.02 -14.17 -5.59
CA LEU A 54 -29.47 -12.85 -5.14
C LEU A 54 -30.07 -12.11 -6.33
N THR A 55 -31.16 -11.38 -6.13
CA THR A 55 -31.74 -10.50 -7.15
C THR A 55 -31.51 -9.03 -6.83
N VAL A 56 -31.53 -8.18 -7.86
CA VAL A 56 -31.51 -6.71 -7.70
C VAL A 56 -32.64 -6.23 -6.77
N ASP A 57 -33.86 -6.77 -6.91
CA ASP A 57 -34.99 -6.37 -6.08
C ASP A 57 -34.80 -6.76 -4.61
N GLU A 58 -34.26 -7.96 -4.31
CA GLU A 58 -33.89 -8.35 -2.94
C GLU A 58 -32.82 -7.41 -2.36
N LEU A 59 -31.82 -7.03 -3.17
CA LEU A 59 -30.75 -6.13 -2.74
C LEU A 59 -31.27 -4.71 -2.49
N MET A 60 -32.12 -4.18 -3.38
CA MET A 60 -32.71 -2.84 -3.24
C MET A 60 -33.74 -2.77 -2.12
N SER A 61 -34.42 -3.87 -1.77
CA SER A 61 -35.30 -3.91 -0.59
C SER A 61 -34.59 -3.60 0.72
N LEU A 62 -33.26 -3.72 0.77
CA LEU A 62 -32.47 -3.32 1.92
C LEU A 62 -32.47 -1.80 2.13
N ALA A 63 -32.57 -1.00 1.06
CA ALA A 63 -32.54 0.46 1.15
C ALA A 63 -33.74 1.05 1.89
N GLU A 64 -34.86 0.31 2.01
CA GLU A 64 -36.07 0.72 2.73
C GLU A 64 -35.94 0.58 4.26
N LYS A 65 -34.89 -0.09 4.75
CA LYS A 65 -34.67 -0.39 6.17
C LYS A 65 -33.81 0.68 6.84
N ASP A 66 -33.95 0.82 8.17
CA ASP A 66 -32.98 1.57 8.95
C ASP A 66 -31.60 0.89 8.94
N ASP A 67 -30.53 1.63 9.25
CA ASP A 67 -29.15 1.16 9.13
C ASP A 67 -28.86 -0.14 9.91
N ALA A 68 -29.42 -0.29 11.11
CA ALA A 68 -29.17 -1.45 11.95
C ALA A 68 -29.90 -2.69 11.41
N GLU A 69 -31.16 -2.52 11.00
CA GLU A 69 -31.96 -3.59 10.41
C GLU A 69 -31.42 -3.98 9.01
N MET A 70 -30.96 -3.01 8.24
CA MET A 70 -30.36 -3.21 6.92
C MET A 70 -29.10 -4.08 7.03
N ILE A 71 -28.15 -3.72 7.90
CA ILE A 71 -26.91 -4.50 8.09
C ILE A 71 -27.23 -5.92 8.55
N LYS A 72 -28.15 -6.08 9.51
CA LYS A 72 -28.59 -7.40 9.99
C LYS A 72 -29.20 -8.23 8.85
N SER A 73 -30.04 -7.62 8.02
CA SER A 73 -30.69 -8.28 6.89
C SER A 73 -29.69 -8.66 5.80
N ALA A 74 -28.78 -7.75 5.44
CA ALA A 74 -27.70 -7.98 4.49
C ALA A 74 -26.81 -9.15 4.92
N ASN A 75 -26.46 -9.21 6.21
CA ASN A 75 -25.67 -10.31 6.77
C ASN A 75 -26.39 -11.66 6.67
N GLN A 76 -27.69 -11.69 6.95
CA GLN A 76 -28.50 -12.89 6.81
C GLN A 76 -28.63 -13.33 5.35
N LEU A 77 -28.80 -12.38 4.43
CA LEU A 77 -28.79 -12.65 3.00
C LEU A 77 -27.43 -13.23 2.59
N TYR A 78 -26.32 -12.66 3.05
CA TYR A 78 -24.98 -13.14 2.69
C TYR A 78 -24.69 -14.56 3.18
N ILE A 79 -25.21 -14.95 4.36
CA ILE A 79 -25.12 -16.34 4.84
C ILE A 79 -25.94 -17.30 3.95
N ARG A 80 -27.06 -16.82 3.41
CA ARG A 80 -28.00 -17.64 2.65
C ARG A 80 -27.63 -17.72 1.17
N LYS A 81 -27.10 -16.67 0.57
CA LYS A 81 -26.81 -16.55 -0.86
C LYS A 81 -25.33 -16.84 -1.18
N TYR A 82 -24.99 -16.97 -2.45
CA TYR A 82 -23.58 -17.04 -2.86
C TYR A 82 -22.92 -15.65 -2.78
N GLY A 83 -21.70 -15.57 -2.26
CA GLY A 83 -20.97 -14.30 -2.12
C GLY A 83 -20.83 -13.55 -3.45
N LEU A 84 -20.44 -14.27 -4.51
CA LEU A 84 -20.27 -13.71 -5.85
C LEU A 84 -21.54 -13.09 -6.44
N GLU A 85 -22.73 -13.51 -5.98
CA GLU A 85 -23.98 -12.88 -6.40
C GLU A 85 -24.08 -11.45 -5.88
N PHE A 86 -23.50 -11.11 -4.72
CA PHE A 86 -23.43 -9.71 -4.28
C PHE A 86 -22.59 -8.88 -5.23
N GLU A 87 -21.39 -9.35 -5.60
CA GLU A 87 -20.54 -8.65 -6.58
C GLU A 87 -21.28 -8.44 -7.91
N ASN A 88 -21.90 -9.50 -8.43
CA ASN A 88 -22.60 -9.48 -9.72
C ASN A 88 -23.83 -8.55 -9.70
N GLN A 89 -24.70 -8.68 -8.70
CA GLN A 89 -25.94 -7.88 -8.62
C GLN A 89 -25.64 -6.41 -8.33
N ILE A 90 -24.61 -6.10 -7.53
CA ILE A 90 -24.15 -4.72 -7.34
C ILE A 90 -23.58 -4.17 -8.66
N GLY A 91 -22.79 -4.97 -9.39
CA GLY A 91 -22.29 -4.59 -10.71
C GLY A 91 -23.42 -4.29 -11.70
N GLU A 92 -24.49 -5.09 -11.69
CA GLU A 92 -25.67 -4.85 -12.50
C GLU A 92 -26.40 -3.56 -12.10
N LEU A 93 -26.60 -3.34 -10.79
CA LEU A 93 -27.18 -2.10 -10.26
C LEU A 93 -26.39 -0.85 -10.70
N LEU A 94 -25.07 -0.87 -10.54
CA LEU A 94 -24.20 0.22 -10.96
C LEU A 94 -24.26 0.48 -12.47
N ALA A 95 -24.40 -0.57 -13.28
CA ALA A 95 -24.58 -0.42 -14.73
C ALA A 95 -25.93 0.19 -15.11
N GLN A 96 -26.98 0.01 -14.29
CA GLN A 96 -28.31 0.58 -14.55
C GLN A 96 -28.36 2.10 -14.42
N ILE A 97 -27.44 2.72 -13.66
CA ILE A 97 -27.32 4.19 -13.52
C ILE A 97 -27.27 4.90 -14.88
N TYR A 98 -26.68 4.25 -15.89
CA TYR A 98 -26.47 4.85 -17.22
C TYR A 98 -27.47 4.39 -18.29
N LYS A 99 -28.44 3.54 -17.95
CA LYS A 99 -29.43 3.04 -18.91
C LYS A 99 -30.60 4.03 -19.02
N ASN A 100 -30.77 4.64 -20.18
CA ASN A 100 -31.98 5.38 -20.53
C ASN A 100 -33.09 4.38 -20.86
N ASN A 101 -33.92 4.00 -19.88
CA ASN A 101 -34.97 3.02 -20.13
C ASN A 101 -36.29 3.70 -20.52
N ALA A 102 -36.77 3.37 -21.72
CA ALA A 102 -38.18 3.51 -22.12
C ALA A 102 -39.13 2.62 -21.28
N GLU A 103 -38.59 1.76 -20.40
CA GLU A 103 -39.30 0.78 -19.57
C GLU A 103 -39.40 1.15 -18.07
N GLY A 104 -39.09 2.39 -17.69
CA GLY A 104 -39.64 2.99 -16.47
C GLY A 104 -39.06 2.57 -15.11
N ARG A 105 -37.96 1.79 -15.05
CA ARG A 105 -37.16 1.65 -13.82
C ARG A 105 -35.73 2.13 -14.06
N THR A 106 -35.45 3.35 -13.60
CA THR A 106 -34.10 3.90 -13.41
C THR A 106 -33.99 4.20 -11.92
N PHE A 107 -33.09 3.49 -11.23
CA PHE A 107 -32.76 3.77 -9.83
C PHE A 107 -31.89 5.03 -9.74
N ASP A 108 -32.14 5.86 -8.74
CA ASP A 108 -31.29 7.04 -8.48
C ASP A 108 -29.91 6.56 -8.02
N TYR A 109 -28.84 7.09 -8.63
CA TYR A 109 -27.47 6.77 -8.23
C TYR A 109 -27.20 7.13 -6.76
N ASN A 110 -27.89 8.14 -6.21
CA ASN A 110 -27.77 8.51 -4.80
C ASN A 110 -28.28 7.38 -3.90
N GLU A 111 -29.40 6.76 -4.24
CA GLU A 111 -29.96 5.64 -3.48
C GLU A 111 -29.01 4.44 -3.51
N ILE A 112 -28.45 4.13 -4.69
CA ILE A 112 -27.49 3.04 -4.86
C ILE A 112 -26.23 3.31 -4.03
N TYR A 113 -25.61 4.49 -4.16
CA TYR A 113 -24.36 4.77 -3.45
C TYR A 113 -24.56 4.81 -1.94
N ASN A 114 -25.68 5.37 -1.46
CA ASN A 114 -26.03 5.35 -0.04
C ASN A 114 -26.22 3.92 0.48
N LEU A 115 -26.87 3.05 -0.30
CA LEU A 115 -26.99 1.63 0.04
C LEU A 115 -25.60 0.99 0.16
N LEU A 116 -24.72 1.18 -0.83
CA LEU A 116 -23.37 0.61 -0.82
C LEU A 116 -22.55 1.11 0.38
N GLU A 117 -22.54 2.41 0.65
CA GLU A 117 -21.84 2.99 1.81
C GLU A 117 -22.33 2.39 3.13
N LYS A 118 -23.64 2.18 3.28
CA LYS A 118 -24.16 1.57 4.51
C LYS A 118 -23.80 0.09 4.59
N LEU A 119 -23.81 -0.64 3.46
CA LEU A 119 -23.50 -2.07 3.44
C LEU A 119 -22.03 -2.37 3.78
N THR A 120 -21.10 -1.46 3.46
CA THR A 120 -19.68 -1.61 3.83
C THR A 120 -19.45 -1.48 5.34
N LYS A 121 -20.45 -1.02 6.11
CA LYS A 121 -20.44 -1.05 7.59
C LYS A 121 -20.80 -2.43 8.17
N SER A 122 -21.10 -3.42 7.32
CA SER A 122 -21.30 -4.81 7.76
C SER A 122 -20.12 -5.33 8.57
N ASN A 123 -20.37 -6.18 9.57
CA ASN A 123 -19.31 -6.91 10.29
C ASN A 123 -18.79 -8.15 9.54
N ILE A 124 -19.46 -8.61 8.48
CA ILE A 124 -19.01 -9.75 7.67
C ILE A 124 -17.97 -9.26 6.66
N ARG A 125 -16.71 -9.67 6.85
CA ARG A 125 -15.61 -9.28 5.97
C ARG A 125 -15.85 -9.66 4.50
N GLY A 126 -16.30 -10.89 4.24
CA GLY A 126 -16.55 -11.35 2.87
C GLY A 126 -17.55 -10.48 2.13
N LEU A 127 -18.67 -10.11 2.77
CA LEU A 127 -19.67 -9.21 2.18
C LEU A 127 -19.06 -7.85 1.80
N ARG A 128 -18.26 -7.26 2.69
CA ARG A 128 -17.56 -6.00 2.39
C ARG A 128 -16.64 -6.14 1.17
N ASP A 129 -15.87 -7.22 1.11
CA ASP A 129 -14.96 -7.48 0.00
C ASP A 129 -15.70 -7.62 -1.34
N GLU A 130 -16.86 -8.32 -1.37
CA GLU A 130 -17.69 -8.43 -2.58
C GLU A 130 -18.24 -7.06 -3.03
N ILE A 131 -18.64 -6.20 -2.08
CA ILE A 131 -19.10 -4.83 -2.37
C ILE A 131 -17.95 -4.01 -2.96
N TYR A 132 -16.76 -4.02 -2.35
CA TYR A 132 -15.58 -3.34 -2.86
C TYR A 132 -15.20 -3.82 -4.26
N ASN A 133 -15.27 -5.13 -4.51
CA ASN A 133 -14.99 -5.74 -5.81
C ASN A 133 -15.95 -5.35 -6.92
N ALA A 134 -17.18 -4.95 -6.56
CA ALA A 134 -18.16 -4.41 -7.50
C ALA A 134 -17.97 -2.90 -7.73
N ILE A 135 -17.57 -2.15 -6.69
CA ILE A 135 -17.28 -0.72 -6.77
C ILE A 135 -16.03 -0.44 -7.63
N ILE A 136 -14.97 -1.24 -7.49
CA ILE A 136 -13.67 -1.01 -8.16
C ILE A 136 -13.79 -0.84 -9.69
N PRO A 137 -14.44 -1.76 -10.44
CA PRO A 137 -14.61 -1.59 -11.89
C PRO A 137 -15.44 -0.35 -12.26
N HIS A 138 -16.40 0.02 -11.42
CA HIS A 138 -17.23 1.20 -11.62
C HIS A 138 -16.42 2.50 -11.46
N LEU A 139 -15.59 2.57 -10.41
CA LEU A 139 -14.63 3.67 -10.23
C LEU A 139 -13.66 3.76 -11.41
N GLN A 140 -13.14 2.63 -11.92
CA GLN A 140 -12.22 2.64 -13.06
C GLN A 140 -12.85 3.14 -14.36
N GLN A 141 -14.15 2.88 -14.57
CA GLN A 141 -14.85 3.38 -15.74
C GLN A 141 -14.99 4.91 -15.71
N MET A 142 -15.15 5.49 -14.50
CA MET A 142 -15.41 6.93 -14.27
C MET A 142 -16.44 7.53 -15.22
N ARG A 143 -17.54 6.82 -15.46
CA ARG A 143 -18.65 7.38 -16.22
C ARG A 143 -19.40 8.33 -15.29
N CYS A 144 -19.59 9.57 -15.70
CA CYS A 144 -20.36 10.54 -14.90
C CYS A 144 -21.54 11.05 -15.71
N ILE A 145 -22.59 11.45 -15.01
CA ILE A 145 -23.80 12.04 -15.60
C ILE A 145 -23.66 13.56 -15.57
N ASP A 146 -23.27 14.08 -14.42
CA ASP A 146 -23.02 15.50 -14.14
C ASP A 146 -21.99 15.63 -12.99
N ASN A 147 -21.72 16.86 -12.58
CA ASN A 147 -20.79 17.18 -11.50
C ASN A 147 -21.23 16.67 -10.12
N ARG A 148 -22.54 16.54 -9.87
CA ARG A 148 -23.05 15.97 -8.61
C ARG A 148 -22.76 14.48 -8.54
N HIS A 149 -23.00 13.77 -9.65
CA HIS A 149 -22.67 12.36 -9.76
C HIS A 149 -21.15 12.15 -9.70
N PHE A 150 -20.34 13.03 -10.33
CA PHE A 150 -18.89 12.95 -10.23
C PHE A 150 -18.41 13.07 -8.78
N LYS A 151 -18.89 14.07 -8.03
CA LYS A 151 -18.58 14.22 -6.60
C LYS A 151 -18.98 12.96 -5.79
N ALA A 152 -20.17 12.42 -6.04
CA ALA A 152 -20.64 11.21 -5.38
C ALA A 152 -19.79 9.97 -5.74
N LEU A 153 -19.29 9.88 -6.97
CA LEU A 153 -18.39 8.80 -7.41
C LEU A 153 -17.03 8.89 -6.70
N LEU A 154 -16.48 10.08 -6.50
CA LEU A 154 -15.25 10.27 -5.72
C LEU A 154 -15.46 9.92 -4.25
N HIS A 155 -16.61 10.25 -3.66
CA HIS A 155 -16.96 9.80 -2.30
C HIS A 155 -17.00 8.27 -2.19
N LEU A 156 -17.47 7.58 -3.24
CA LEU A 156 -17.50 6.12 -3.27
C LEU A 156 -16.07 5.50 -3.26
N TYR A 157 -15.05 6.22 -3.75
CA TYR A 157 -13.65 5.80 -3.58
C TYR A 157 -13.26 5.71 -2.11
N ASP A 158 -13.62 6.72 -1.30
CA ASP A 158 -13.29 6.80 0.13
C ASP A 158 -14.02 5.77 1.00
N VAL A 159 -15.03 5.10 0.43
CA VAL A 159 -15.76 4.00 1.06
C VAL A 159 -15.01 2.66 0.93
N VAL A 160 -14.10 2.52 -0.04
CA VAL A 160 -13.43 1.25 -0.34
C VAL A 160 -12.23 1.02 0.56
N ASP A 161 -12.20 -0.10 1.29
CA ASP A 161 -11.00 -0.49 2.05
C ASP A 161 -9.93 -1.11 1.14
N PHE A 162 -9.07 -0.26 0.57
CA PHE A 162 -7.98 -0.67 -0.30
C PHE A 162 -6.90 -1.54 0.38
N ASN A 163 -6.93 -1.70 1.70
CA ASN A 163 -6.00 -2.57 2.43
C ASN A 163 -6.46 -4.05 2.50
N SER A 164 -7.67 -4.36 2.03
CA SER A 164 -8.16 -5.74 2.06
C SER A 164 -7.45 -6.61 1.02
N LYS A 165 -6.91 -7.76 1.45
CA LYS A 165 -6.13 -8.68 0.59
C LYS A 165 -6.92 -9.38 -0.52
N THR A 166 -8.24 -9.36 -0.42
CA THR A 166 -9.20 -10.13 -1.23
C THR A 166 -9.86 -9.28 -2.30
N ILE A 167 -9.61 -7.96 -2.32
CA ILE A 167 -10.17 -7.08 -3.34
C ILE A 167 -9.36 -7.12 -4.63
N LYS A 168 -10.01 -6.75 -5.72
CA LYS A 168 -9.41 -6.62 -7.05
C LYS A 168 -8.39 -5.49 -7.09
N TYR A 169 -7.46 -5.60 -8.03
CA TYR A 169 -6.50 -4.55 -8.30
C TYR A 169 -7.19 -3.26 -8.77
N PHE A 170 -6.84 -2.14 -8.13
CA PHE A 170 -7.24 -0.80 -8.55
C PHE A 170 -6.03 -0.01 -9.04
N ASP A 171 -6.03 0.33 -10.32
CA ASP A 171 -5.00 1.16 -10.93
C ASP A 171 -5.19 2.64 -10.55
N ILE A 172 -4.63 3.02 -9.41
CA ILE A 172 -4.73 4.38 -8.88
C ILE A 172 -4.05 5.42 -9.76
N LEU A 173 -2.97 5.05 -10.46
CA LEU A 173 -2.28 5.99 -11.35
C LEU A 173 -3.15 6.34 -12.55
N ASN A 174 -3.77 5.35 -13.18
CA ASN A 174 -4.72 5.59 -14.26
C ASN A 174 -5.95 6.36 -13.78
N PHE A 175 -6.41 6.10 -12.56
CA PHE A 175 -7.49 6.90 -11.95
C PHE A 175 -7.09 8.36 -11.75
N LEU A 176 -5.92 8.64 -11.17
CA LEU A 176 -5.39 9.99 -11.01
C LEU A 176 -5.20 10.69 -12.36
N MET A 177 -4.64 10.01 -13.36
CA MET A 177 -4.52 10.53 -14.73
C MET A 177 -5.88 10.90 -15.35
N ALA A 178 -6.94 10.19 -14.99
CA ALA A 178 -8.27 10.45 -15.51
C ALA A 178 -8.93 11.68 -14.86
N ILE A 179 -8.66 11.97 -13.58
CA ILE A 179 -9.23 13.12 -12.86
C ILE A 179 -8.33 14.38 -12.90
N LEU A 180 -7.02 14.23 -13.04
CA LEU A 180 -6.06 15.35 -13.00
C LEU A 180 -5.69 15.92 -14.38
N ALA A 181 -5.91 15.20 -15.48
CA ALA A 181 -5.69 15.75 -16.82
C ALA A 181 -7.00 16.28 -17.40
N LYS A 182 -7.07 17.57 -17.74
CA LYS A 182 -8.29 18.26 -18.19
C LYS A 182 -8.91 17.58 -19.40
N LYS A 183 -8.13 17.16 -20.38
CA LYS A 183 -8.64 16.45 -21.58
C LYS A 183 -9.27 15.10 -21.22
N ASN A 184 -8.62 14.33 -20.34
CA ASN A 184 -9.13 13.04 -19.91
C ASN A 184 -10.44 13.21 -19.14
N LEU A 185 -10.47 14.16 -18.21
CA LEU A 185 -11.67 14.45 -17.43
C LEU A 185 -12.81 14.94 -18.33
N ALA A 186 -12.54 15.82 -19.30
CA ALA A 186 -13.54 16.29 -20.27
C ALA A 186 -14.19 15.14 -21.04
N VAL A 187 -13.40 14.13 -21.44
CA VAL A 187 -13.92 12.92 -22.13
C VAL A 187 -14.83 12.11 -21.20
N LYS A 188 -14.49 12.02 -19.91
CA LYS A 188 -15.25 11.26 -18.91
C LYS A 188 -16.56 11.94 -18.52
N LEU A 189 -16.53 13.26 -18.33
CA LEU A 189 -17.68 14.07 -17.95
C LEU A 189 -18.55 14.51 -19.13
N ARG A 190 -18.01 14.49 -20.36
CA ARG A 190 -18.67 14.91 -21.61
C ARG A 190 -19.08 16.39 -21.64
N HIS A 191 -18.37 17.24 -20.90
CA HIS A 191 -18.49 18.69 -20.97
C HIS A 191 -17.13 19.37 -20.75
N PRO A 192 -16.99 20.66 -21.09
CA PRO A 192 -15.79 21.42 -20.79
C PRO A 192 -15.49 21.45 -19.29
N ILE A 193 -14.20 21.52 -18.96
CA ILE A 193 -13.70 21.55 -17.58
C ILE A 193 -13.45 23.00 -17.15
N GLY A 194 -13.96 23.38 -15.99
CA GLY A 194 -13.84 24.69 -15.39
C GLY A 194 -13.51 24.62 -13.89
N GLN A 195 -13.96 25.64 -13.15
CA GLN A 195 -13.64 25.79 -11.73
C GLN A 195 -14.37 24.77 -10.85
N GLU A 196 -15.60 24.37 -11.19
CA GLU A 196 -16.37 23.42 -10.37
C GLU A 196 -15.68 22.05 -10.30
N GLU A 197 -15.15 21.56 -11.42
CA GLU A 197 -14.44 20.29 -11.46
C GLU A 197 -13.09 20.37 -10.72
N TYR A 198 -12.41 21.52 -10.80
CA TYR A 198 -11.24 21.80 -9.98
C TYR A 198 -11.58 21.67 -8.49
N ASP A 199 -12.64 22.35 -8.04
CA ASP A 199 -13.03 22.38 -6.63
C ASP A 199 -13.42 20.98 -6.13
N ILE A 200 -14.13 20.19 -6.95
CA ILE A 200 -14.51 18.80 -6.63
C ILE A 200 -13.27 17.90 -6.48
N VAL A 201 -12.33 17.95 -7.42
CA VAL A 201 -11.12 17.10 -7.38
C VAL A 201 -10.20 17.55 -6.25
N TYR A 202 -10.06 18.85 -6.02
CA TYR A 202 -9.27 19.39 -4.92
C TYR A 202 -9.84 18.96 -3.56
N ASP A 203 -11.15 19.08 -3.36
CA ASP A 203 -11.84 18.65 -2.13
C ASP A 203 -11.60 17.17 -1.86
N PHE A 204 -11.79 16.32 -2.88
CA PHE A 204 -11.50 14.89 -2.80
C PHE A 204 -10.05 14.60 -2.39
N LEU A 205 -9.07 15.15 -3.11
CA LEU A 205 -7.65 14.87 -2.82
C LEU A 205 -7.21 15.40 -1.46
N SER A 206 -7.80 16.50 -0.99
CA SER A 206 -7.47 17.13 0.29
C SER A 206 -8.11 16.43 1.50
N ASN A 207 -9.26 15.79 1.30
CA ASN A 207 -10.10 15.25 2.39
C ASN A 207 -10.35 13.73 2.30
N THR A 208 -9.70 13.04 1.36
CA THR A 208 -9.77 11.57 1.23
C THR A 208 -9.51 10.82 2.55
N THR A 209 -10.17 9.69 2.72
CA THR A 209 -9.95 8.75 3.84
C THR A 209 -8.69 7.89 3.64
N HIS A 210 -8.05 7.99 2.47
CA HIS A 210 -6.86 7.21 2.12
C HIS A 210 -5.62 8.08 1.83
N PRO A 211 -5.21 8.96 2.76
CA PRO A 211 -4.17 9.96 2.50
C PRO A 211 -2.83 9.33 2.12
N ALA A 212 -2.41 8.24 2.76
CA ALA A 212 -1.13 7.57 2.45
C ALA A 212 -1.11 6.96 1.04
N ILE A 213 -2.23 6.38 0.61
CA ILE A 213 -2.40 5.77 -0.72
C ILE A 213 -2.40 6.86 -1.80
N ILE A 214 -3.22 7.89 -1.63
CA ILE A 214 -3.31 9.02 -2.57
C ILE A 214 -1.99 9.78 -2.62
N SER A 215 -1.35 10.06 -1.48
CA SER A 215 -0.06 10.75 -1.44
C SER A 215 1.04 9.97 -2.17
N SER A 216 1.09 8.64 -2.03
CA SER A 216 2.07 7.81 -2.74
C SER A 216 1.81 7.76 -4.24
N ALA A 217 0.53 7.68 -4.63
CA ALA A 217 0.13 7.72 -6.02
C ALA A 217 0.41 9.09 -6.66
N LEU A 218 0.23 10.19 -5.92
CA LEU A 218 0.59 11.53 -6.35
C LEU A 218 2.10 11.68 -6.57
N SER A 219 2.96 11.12 -5.72
CA SER A 219 4.41 11.12 -5.94
C SER A 219 4.78 10.43 -7.25
N SER A 220 4.20 9.25 -7.50
CA SER A 220 4.42 8.48 -8.73
C SER A 220 3.85 9.20 -9.97
N PHE A 221 2.69 9.83 -9.83
CA PHE A 221 2.08 10.66 -10.88
C PHE A 221 2.98 11.84 -11.23
N LYS A 222 3.45 12.61 -10.23
CA LYS A 222 4.35 13.75 -10.43
C LYS A 222 5.62 13.34 -11.15
N GLU A 223 6.26 12.26 -10.73
CA GLU A 223 7.46 11.73 -11.39
C GLU A 223 7.19 11.33 -12.85
N ALA A 224 6.05 10.69 -13.14
CA ALA A 224 5.67 10.33 -14.50
C ALA A 224 5.41 11.56 -15.39
N ILE A 225 4.80 12.61 -14.83
CA ILE A 225 4.50 13.86 -15.54
C ILE A 225 5.75 14.70 -15.78
N GLU A 226 6.63 14.85 -14.80
CA GLU A 226 7.88 15.61 -14.92
C GLU A 226 8.85 14.99 -15.92
N ASN A 227 8.84 13.67 -16.04
CA ASN A 227 9.61 12.93 -17.04
C ASN A 227 8.87 12.77 -18.39
N GLY A 228 7.63 13.25 -18.48
CA GLY A 228 6.71 13.06 -19.61
C GLY A 228 6.70 14.21 -20.61
N ASP A 229 5.66 14.21 -21.47
CA ASP A 229 5.45 15.28 -22.46
C ASP A 229 4.98 16.56 -21.76
N LYS A 230 5.62 17.69 -22.07
CA LYS A 230 5.25 19.02 -21.58
C LYS A 230 3.78 19.37 -21.88
N ALA A 231 3.21 18.84 -22.96
CA ALA A 231 1.81 19.01 -23.28
C ALA A 231 0.84 18.44 -22.23
N ILE A 232 1.29 17.49 -21.39
CA ILE A 232 0.50 16.94 -20.29
C ILE A 232 0.57 17.87 -19.07
N ILE A 233 1.73 18.47 -18.80
CA ILE A 233 1.91 19.46 -17.73
C ILE A 233 0.97 20.65 -17.96
N ASP A 234 0.93 21.16 -19.19
CA ASP A 234 0.07 22.31 -19.54
C ASP A 234 -1.44 21.95 -19.52
N ASP A 235 -1.79 20.65 -19.49
CA ASP A 235 -3.17 20.14 -19.45
C ASP A 235 -3.65 19.80 -18.03
N LEU A 236 -2.82 20.00 -16.99
CA LEU A 236 -3.19 19.64 -15.63
C LEU A 236 -4.38 20.46 -15.12
N LEU A 237 -5.28 19.79 -14.41
CA LEU A 237 -6.38 20.36 -13.65
C LEU A 237 -5.85 21.12 -12.43
N ILE A 238 -4.97 20.46 -11.68
CA ILE A 238 -4.33 21.00 -10.47
C ILE A 238 -2.82 21.01 -10.68
N ASP A 239 -2.20 22.15 -10.44
CA ASP A 239 -0.76 22.32 -10.59
C ASP A 239 0.03 21.40 -9.65
N LEU A 240 1.20 20.94 -10.11
CA LEU A 240 2.07 20.04 -9.33
C LEU A 240 2.49 20.63 -7.97
N SER A 241 2.62 21.95 -7.87
CA SER A 241 2.89 22.64 -6.60
C SER A 241 1.73 22.49 -5.61
N VAL A 242 0.50 22.67 -6.08
CA VAL A 242 -0.71 22.50 -5.25
C VAL A 242 -0.87 21.05 -4.80
N LEU A 243 -0.60 20.08 -5.68
CA LEU A 243 -0.56 18.66 -5.30
C LEU A 243 0.50 18.40 -4.22
N SER A 244 1.64 19.08 -4.29
CA SER A 244 2.70 18.98 -3.26
C SER A 244 2.29 19.60 -1.92
N ASP A 245 1.44 20.62 -1.93
CA ASP A 245 0.86 21.21 -0.73
C ASP A 245 -0.17 20.27 -0.09
N ILE A 246 -1.00 19.61 -0.89
CA ILE A 246 -1.93 18.56 -0.41
C ILE A 246 -1.16 17.42 0.30
N GLN A 247 -0.05 16.95 -0.30
CA GLN A 247 0.78 15.90 0.32
C GLN A 247 1.37 16.34 1.67
N LEU A 248 1.78 17.61 1.79
CA LEU A 248 2.27 18.18 3.05
C LEU A 248 1.15 18.27 4.11
N GLU A 249 -0.03 18.75 3.72
CA GLU A 249 -1.18 18.83 4.62
C GLU A 249 -1.60 17.46 5.16
N HIS A 250 -1.54 16.41 4.33
CA HIS A 250 -1.77 15.04 4.80
C HIS A 250 -0.78 14.62 5.88
N PHE A 251 0.51 14.90 5.69
CA PHE A 251 1.53 14.61 6.71
C PHE A 251 1.34 15.44 7.99
N ILE A 252 0.95 16.72 7.86
CA ILE A 252 0.65 17.58 9.02
C ILE A 252 -0.49 16.99 9.85
N LYS A 253 -1.60 16.60 9.21
CA LYS A 253 -2.80 16.06 9.86
C LYS A 253 -2.63 14.66 10.46
N GLU A 254 -1.64 13.90 9.98
CA GLU A 254 -1.36 12.56 10.48
C GLU A 254 -1.04 12.57 11.98
N GLN A 255 -1.84 11.84 12.76
CA GLN A 255 -1.73 11.82 14.22
C GLN A 255 -0.53 11.00 14.68
N ASN A 256 -0.26 9.87 14.02
CA ASN A 256 0.88 9.02 14.35
C ASN A 256 1.93 9.07 13.26
N LYS A 257 2.80 10.08 13.34
CA LYS A 257 3.91 10.30 12.39
C LYS A 257 4.95 9.18 12.39
N PHE A 258 4.98 8.32 13.41
CA PHE A 258 5.87 7.16 13.49
C PHE A 258 5.20 5.84 13.07
N SER A 259 3.98 5.88 12.54
CA SER A 259 3.35 4.74 11.87
C SER A 259 3.90 4.53 10.45
N GLU A 260 3.59 3.39 9.83
CA GLU A 260 3.90 3.16 8.40
C GLU A 260 3.29 4.24 7.49
N ASP A 261 2.04 4.63 7.75
CA ASP A 261 1.37 5.71 7.03
C ASP A 261 2.04 7.06 7.29
N GLY A 262 2.43 7.36 8.53
CA GLY A 262 3.15 8.58 8.89
C GLY A 262 4.50 8.72 8.18
N PHE A 263 5.29 7.65 8.11
CA PHE A 263 6.52 7.64 7.33
C PHE A 263 6.26 7.74 5.83
N THR A 264 5.22 7.06 5.32
CA THR A 264 4.82 7.14 3.91
C THR A 264 4.49 8.58 3.52
N LEU A 265 3.64 9.25 4.31
CA LEU A 265 3.28 10.65 4.10
C LEU A 265 4.50 11.58 4.17
N PHE A 266 5.38 11.36 5.14
CA PHE A 266 6.63 12.11 5.27
C PHE A 266 7.54 11.96 4.03
N TYR A 267 7.75 10.73 3.54
CA TYR A 267 8.60 10.49 2.35
C TYR A 267 8.01 11.05 1.06
N ASN A 268 6.69 11.22 1.01
CA ASN A 268 6.00 11.82 -0.14
C ASN A 268 6.07 13.36 -0.15
N CYS A 269 6.53 14.00 0.94
CA CYS A 269 6.77 15.44 1.00
C CYS A 269 8.07 15.83 0.27
N GLN A 270 8.18 15.49 -1.02
CA GLN A 270 9.37 15.71 -1.83
C GLN A 270 9.43 17.14 -2.37
N SER A 271 10.61 17.75 -2.32
CA SER A 271 10.89 19.07 -2.90
C SER A 271 11.56 18.99 -4.26
N LYS A 272 12.53 18.08 -4.43
CA LYS A 272 13.21 17.81 -5.70
C LYS A 272 13.92 16.46 -5.68
N THR A 273 14.18 15.93 -6.86
CA THR A 273 15.04 14.79 -7.07
C THR A 273 16.25 15.20 -7.91
N ASP A 274 17.46 14.89 -7.46
CA ASP A 274 18.67 15.14 -8.24
C ASP A 274 18.70 14.18 -9.45
N PRO A 275 18.72 14.70 -10.69
CA PRO A 275 18.58 13.85 -11.88
C PRO A 275 19.80 12.97 -12.16
N LYS A 276 20.97 13.23 -11.56
CA LYS A 276 22.19 12.45 -11.78
C LYS A 276 22.37 11.36 -10.73
N THR A 277 22.06 11.68 -9.49
CA THR A 277 22.27 10.79 -8.35
C THR A 277 20.99 10.08 -7.91
N HIS A 278 19.84 10.49 -8.46
CA HIS A 278 18.50 10.05 -8.03
C HIS A 278 18.23 10.30 -6.54
N ARG A 279 18.98 11.22 -5.93
CA ARG A 279 18.80 11.56 -4.53
C ARG A 279 17.56 12.43 -4.37
N VAL A 280 16.62 11.94 -3.57
CA VAL A 280 15.39 12.66 -3.20
C VAL A 280 15.68 13.63 -2.06
N TYR A 281 15.20 14.86 -2.20
CA TYR A 281 15.20 15.89 -1.16
C TYR A 281 13.77 16.14 -0.71
N LEU A 282 13.56 16.20 0.60
CA LEU A 282 12.24 16.50 1.17
C LEU A 282 12.04 18.01 1.34
N ARG A 283 10.80 18.43 1.55
CA ARG A 283 10.43 19.79 1.92
C ARG A 283 10.94 20.13 3.31
N GLN A 284 11.42 21.35 3.50
CA GLN A 284 12.00 21.78 4.78
C GLN A 284 10.95 21.75 5.90
N GLU A 285 9.71 22.14 5.59
CA GLU A 285 8.59 22.14 6.53
C GLU A 285 8.31 20.74 7.08
N ALA A 286 8.36 19.71 6.23
CA ALA A 286 8.17 18.32 6.65
C ALA A 286 9.36 17.82 7.51
N LEU A 287 10.59 18.20 7.15
CA LEU A 287 11.79 17.88 7.92
C LEU A 287 11.74 18.50 9.32
N ASP A 288 11.33 19.77 9.42
CA ASP A 288 11.22 20.49 10.70
C ASP A 288 10.15 19.88 11.61
N ILE A 289 8.99 19.53 11.06
CA ILE A 289 7.93 18.81 11.78
C ILE A 289 8.46 17.48 12.30
N MET A 290 9.04 16.65 11.42
CA MET A 290 9.56 15.34 11.82
C MET A 290 10.67 15.46 12.88
N LYS A 291 11.58 16.43 12.74
CA LYS A 291 12.64 16.70 13.73
C LYS A 291 12.05 17.05 15.11
N ASN A 292 11.04 17.92 15.15
CA ASN A 292 10.36 18.29 16.40
C ASN A 292 9.66 17.09 17.05
N GLU A 293 8.99 16.25 16.27
CA GLU A 293 8.34 15.03 16.77
C GLU A 293 9.37 14.03 17.34
N ILE A 294 10.50 13.87 16.66
CA ILE A 294 11.59 13.01 17.12
C ILE A 294 12.19 13.53 18.43
N GLN A 295 12.36 14.85 18.57
CA GLN A 295 12.86 15.45 19.80
C GLN A 295 11.90 15.22 20.98
N ASN A 296 10.59 15.25 20.74
CA ASN A 296 9.57 15.02 21.74
C ASN A 296 9.40 13.54 22.11
N ASN A 297 9.55 12.63 21.14
CA ASN A 297 9.44 11.19 21.34
C ASN A 297 10.49 10.41 20.51
N PRO A 298 11.75 10.36 20.97
CA PRO A 298 12.82 9.68 20.25
C PRO A 298 12.56 8.18 20.04
N GLN A 299 11.90 7.53 21.02
CA GLN A 299 11.62 6.09 20.97
C GLN A 299 10.70 5.72 19.80
N GLY A 300 9.70 6.55 19.51
CA GLY A 300 8.80 6.34 18.38
C GLY A 300 9.55 6.26 17.06
N TYR A 301 10.46 7.21 16.82
CA TYR A 301 11.34 7.20 15.66
C TYR A 301 12.32 6.02 15.65
N PHE A 302 12.96 5.73 16.79
CA PHE A 302 13.92 4.62 16.90
C PHE A 302 13.31 3.24 16.65
N SER A 303 12.01 3.08 16.90
CA SER A 303 11.28 1.84 16.60
C SER A 303 11.28 1.50 15.10
N MET A 304 11.34 2.52 14.24
CA MET A 304 11.28 2.43 12.78
C MET A 304 12.61 2.78 12.09
N PHE A 305 13.64 3.13 12.87
CA PHE A 305 14.89 3.69 12.35
C PHE A 305 15.70 2.72 11.48
N ILE A 306 15.69 1.43 11.80
CA ILE A 306 16.46 0.44 11.04
C ILE A 306 15.60 -0.14 9.93
N ARG A 307 16.01 0.09 8.68
CA ARG A 307 15.36 -0.43 7.49
C ARG A 307 16.06 -1.69 7.01
N LYS A 308 15.27 -2.70 6.62
CA LYS A 308 15.75 -3.93 5.98
C LYS A 308 15.56 -3.82 4.48
N GLY A 309 16.53 -4.31 3.71
CA GLY A 309 16.40 -4.50 2.28
C GLY A 309 15.32 -5.53 1.94
N ILE A 310 14.77 -5.44 0.74
CA ILE A 310 13.75 -6.36 0.24
C ILE A 310 14.46 -7.61 -0.29
N THR A 311 14.21 -8.75 0.36
CA THR A 311 14.74 -10.06 -0.03
C THR A 311 13.79 -11.15 0.47
N SER A 312 13.60 -12.18 -0.34
CA SER A 312 12.83 -13.37 0.05
C SER A 312 13.66 -14.33 0.91
N ASN A 313 14.99 -14.17 0.97
CA ASN A 313 15.87 -15.02 1.74
C ASN A 313 16.27 -14.34 3.06
N PRO A 314 15.83 -14.84 4.23
CA PRO A 314 16.14 -14.26 5.53
C PRO A 314 17.65 -14.21 5.85
N GLU A 315 18.46 -15.05 5.21
CA GLU A 315 19.92 -15.10 5.40
C GLU A 315 20.70 -14.11 4.53
N TYR A 316 20.03 -13.43 3.59
CA TYR A 316 20.66 -12.46 2.69
C TYR A 316 19.93 -11.13 2.80
N ASN A 317 20.33 -10.34 3.79
CA ASN A 317 19.67 -9.10 4.12
C ASN A 317 20.68 -7.96 4.21
N THR A 318 20.25 -6.78 3.74
CA THR A 318 20.97 -5.54 3.94
C THR A 318 20.23 -4.71 4.97
N VAL A 319 20.94 -4.07 5.90
CA VAL A 319 20.35 -3.11 6.85
C VAL A 319 20.93 -1.72 6.65
N SER A 320 20.07 -0.71 6.76
CA SER A 320 20.42 0.70 6.63
C SER A 320 19.63 1.53 7.65
N PRO A 321 20.11 2.72 8.04
CA PRO A 321 19.32 3.66 8.83
C PRO A 321 18.12 4.17 8.03
N GLU A 322 17.29 4.95 8.69
CA GLU A 322 16.24 5.75 8.08
C GLU A 322 16.88 6.64 6.98
N PRO A 323 16.41 6.54 5.72
CA PRO A 323 17.06 7.18 4.57
C PRO A 323 17.24 8.70 4.67
N PHE A 324 16.34 9.38 5.37
CA PHE A 324 16.32 10.84 5.49
C PHE A 324 16.94 11.35 6.79
N CYS A 325 17.57 10.48 7.59
CA CYS A 325 18.18 10.85 8.88
C CYS A 325 19.14 12.04 8.76
N ALA A 326 20.00 12.05 7.73
CA ALA A 326 20.89 13.19 7.49
C ALA A 326 20.14 14.46 7.07
N GLN A 327 18.97 14.37 6.43
CA GLN A 327 18.18 15.55 6.05
C GLN A 327 17.43 16.11 7.26
N ILE A 328 16.84 15.23 8.08
CA ILE A 328 16.13 15.60 9.33
C ILE A 328 17.09 16.33 10.30
N PHE A 329 18.31 15.81 10.46
CA PHE A 329 19.29 16.36 11.38
C PHE A 329 20.31 17.28 10.69
N GLU A 330 20.13 17.62 9.41
CA GLU A 330 21.06 18.36 8.53
C GLU A 330 22.38 17.63 8.20
N ASN A 331 22.92 16.84 9.12
CA ASN A 331 24.06 15.96 8.90
C ASN A 331 24.12 14.82 9.94
N TYR A 332 24.97 13.82 9.69
CA TYR A 332 25.15 12.68 10.61
C TYR A 332 25.80 13.05 11.95
N GLY A 333 26.61 14.11 12.02
CA GLY A 333 27.21 14.57 13.27
C GLY A 333 26.17 15.13 14.25
N ASN A 334 25.23 15.92 13.75
CA ASN A 334 24.11 16.42 14.55
C ASN A 334 23.20 15.28 15.05
N PHE A 335 23.00 14.23 14.24
CA PHE A 335 22.29 13.04 14.70
C PHE A 335 23.07 12.27 15.78
N GLU A 336 24.40 12.16 15.64
CA GLU A 336 25.27 11.54 16.65
C GLU A 336 25.15 12.27 18.00
N GLU A 337 25.23 13.59 18.00
CA GLU A 337 25.05 14.41 19.21
C GLU A 337 23.66 14.21 19.85
N PHE A 338 22.60 14.18 19.03
CA PHE A 338 21.25 13.89 19.50
C PHE A 338 21.15 12.48 20.13
N LEU A 339 21.73 11.48 19.48
CA LEU A 339 21.70 10.08 19.92
C LEU A 339 22.48 9.87 21.22
N GLU A 340 23.62 10.56 21.40
CA GLU A 340 24.39 10.56 22.64
C GLU A 340 23.62 11.18 23.80
N ASN A 341 22.86 12.24 23.54
CA ASN A 341 22.02 12.93 24.53
C ASN A 341 20.79 12.12 24.96
N CYS A 342 20.40 11.09 24.21
CA CYS A 342 19.35 10.16 24.59
C CYS A 342 19.85 9.24 25.71
N LYS A 343 19.52 9.57 26.97
CA LYS A 343 19.96 8.83 28.18
C LYS A 343 19.10 7.62 28.54
N ASP A 344 18.00 7.41 27.83
CA ASP A 344 17.09 6.31 28.10
C ASP A 344 17.64 4.99 27.55
N ASP A 345 17.70 3.98 28.43
CA ASP A 345 18.17 2.63 28.13
C ASP A 345 17.04 1.72 27.60
N ASN A 346 16.00 2.30 27.01
CA ASN A 346 15.00 1.56 26.26
C ASN A 346 15.65 0.72 25.14
N GLN A 347 15.06 -0.45 24.86
CA GLN A 347 15.52 -1.37 23.81
C GLN A 347 15.73 -0.69 22.45
N TYR A 348 14.88 0.26 22.05
CA TYR A 348 14.99 0.96 20.78
C TYR A 348 16.20 1.89 20.75
N THR A 349 16.46 2.63 21.83
CA THR A 349 17.64 3.49 21.95
C THR A 349 18.92 2.65 21.93
N ILE A 350 18.99 1.57 22.71
CA ILE A 350 20.15 0.66 22.72
C ILE A 350 20.38 0.08 21.31
N ARG A 351 19.31 -0.40 20.67
CA ARG A 351 19.35 -0.94 19.31
C ARG A 351 19.89 0.06 18.31
N VAL A 352 19.42 1.31 18.34
CA VAL A 352 19.88 2.37 17.42
C VAL A 352 21.33 2.74 17.71
N LYS A 353 21.74 2.89 18.97
CA LYS A 353 23.15 3.15 19.33
C LYS A 353 24.09 2.06 18.83
N ASN A 354 23.73 0.80 19.08
CA ASN A 354 24.52 -0.34 18.62
C ASN A 354 24.57 -0.42 17.08
N PHE A 355 23.43 -0.26 16.43
CA PHE A 355 23.38 -0.22 14.96
C PHE A 355 24.22 0.94 14.39
N TRP A 356 24.15 2.12 15.00
CA TRP A 356 24.87 3.30 14.53
C TRP A 356 26.39 3.11 14.59
N GLU A 357 26.90 2.52 15.67
CA GLU A 357 28.32 2.16 15.81
C GLU A 357 28.79 1.19 14.71
N LEU A 358 27.95 0.20 14.36
CA LEU A 358 28.22 -0.72 13.25
C LEU A 358 28.22 0.02 11.90
N TYR A 359 27.23 0.89 11.67
CA TYR A 359 27.08 1.66 10.43
C TYR A 359 28.27 2.60 10.21
N LYS A 360 28.71 3.30 11.26
CA LYS A 360 29.92 4.14 11.28
C LYS A 360 31.17 3.32 10.99
N SER A 361 31.31 2.15 11.61
CA SER A 361 32.43 1.22 11.38
C SER A 361 32.43 0.59 9.98
N ASN A 362 31.30 0.66 9.28
CA ASN A 362 31.18 0.28 7.87
C ASN A 362 31.36 1.47 6.90
N GLY A 363 31.73 2.64 7.40
CA GLY A 363 31.94 3.85 6.60
C GLY A 363 30.65 4.49 6.12
N TYR A 364 29.60 4.49 6.95
CA TYR A 364 28.27 5.04 6.64
C TYR A 364 27.67 4.42 5.36
N ARG A 365 27.82 3.10 5.24
CA ARG A 365 27.24 2.29 4.15
C ARG A 365 26.39 1.18 4.75
N SER A 366 25.34 0.80 4.03
CA SER A 366 24.46 -0.30 4.43
C SER A 366 25.26 -1.58 4.70
N ILE A 367 24.88 -2.31 5.75
CA ILE A 367 25.59 -3.52 6.20
C ILE A 367 24.92 -4.72 5.56
N LYS A 368 25.70 -5.55 4.86
CA LYS A 368 25.23 -6.77 4.21
C LYS A 368 25.53 -7.97 5.10
N PHE A 369 24.50 -8.61 5.61
CA PHE A 369 24.61 -9.88 6.32
C PHE A 369 24.29 -10.99 5.33
N GLU A 370 25.32 -11.66 4.82
CA GLU A 370 25.22 -12.74 3.83
C GLU A 370 25.58 -14.07 4.50
N GLY A 371 24.62 -14.99 4.61
CA GLY A 371 24.83 -16.31 5.22
C GLY A 371 25.13 -16.27 6.72
N GLN A 372 24.73 -15.21 7.44
CA GLN A 372 25.00 -15.01 8.88
C GLN A 372 23.76 -15.20 9.77
N GLY A 373 22.81 -16.00 9.29
CA GLY A 373 21.52 -16.21 9.94
C GLY A 373 20.53 -15.06 9.71
N ASN A 374 19.42 -15.12 10.43
CA ASN A 374 18.29 -14.20 10.26
C ASN A 374 18.62 -12.80 10.80
N VAL A 375 18.56 -11.78 9.93
CA VAL A 375 18.79 -10.38 10.33
C VAL A 375 17.75 -9.86 11.32
N GLN A 376 16.52 -10.38 11.30
CA GLN A 376 15.50 -9.96 12.27
C GLN A 376 15.92 -10.31 13.71
N GLU A 377 16.51 -11.49 13.92
CA GLU A 377 17.00 -11.90 15.24
C GLU A 377 18.12 -10.98 15.74
N LYS A 378 18.96 -10.46 14.85
CA LYS A 378 20.00 -9.48 15.17
C LYS A 378 19.39 -8.15 15.63
N ILE A 379 18.38 -7.67 14.90
CA ILE A 379 17.63 -6.46 15.25
C ILE A 379 16.93 -6.63 16.60
N ASP A 380 16.26 -7.76 16.81
CA ASP A 380 15.51 -8.06 18.03
C ASP A 380 16.46 -8.18 19.24
N ASN A 381 17.64 -8.78 19.05
CA ASN A 381 18.73 -8.81 20.03
C ASN A 381 19.51 -7.48 20.13
N CYS A 382 19.01 -6.40 19.52
CA CYS A 382 19.61 -5.06 19.57
C CYS A 382 21.08 -5.02 19.12
N PHE A 383 21.49 -5.92 18.22
CA PHE A 383 22.86 -6.06 17.72
C PHE A 383 23.94 -6.27 18.80
N ARG A 384 23.57 -6.78 19.99
CA ARG A 384 24.52 -6.93 21.11
C ARG A 384 25.71 -7.81 20.73
N TYR A 385 25.45 -8.94 20.07
CA TYR A 385 26.50 -9.85 19.60
C TYR A 385 27.40 -9.20 18.55
N GLU A 386 26.82 -8.47 17.58
CA GLU A 386 27.57 -7.75 16.56
C GLU A 386 28.47 -6.65 17.15
N ILE A 387 28.05 -6.00 18.24
CA ILE A 387 28.89 -5.04 18.99
C ILE A 387 30.06 -5.74 19.70
N GLU A 388 29.85 -6.91 20.30
CA GLU A 388 30.96 -7.67 20.87
C GLU A 388 32.02 -8.02 19.82
N LEU A 389 31.57 -8.44 18.63
CA LEU A 389 32.45 -8.68 17.48
C LEU A 389 33.14 -7.38 17.04
N LEU A 390 32.45 -6.24 17.03
CA LEU A 390 33.04 -4.96 16.67
C LEU A 390 34.16 -4.55 17.64
N GLU A 391 33.95 -4.73 18.95
CA GLU A 391 34.96 -4.39 19.96
C GLU A 391 36.23 -5.26 19.84
N GLN A 392 36.09 -6.52 19.45
CA GLN A 392 37.23 -7.37 19.10
C GLN A 392 38.03 -6.79 17.93
N LEU A 393 37.36 -6.35 16.86
CA LEU A 393 38.01 -5.71 15.72
C LEU A 393 38.68 -4.40 16.11
N LYS A 394 38.00 -3.53 16.88
CA LYS A 394 38.58 -2.28 17.41
C LYS A 394 39.82 -2.54 18.27
N LYS A 395 39.83 -3.62 19.06
CA LYS A 395 41.01 -4.05 19.85
C LYS A 395 42.17 -4.46 18.95
N ILE A 396 41.93 -5.25 17.91
CA ILE A 396 42.96 -5.65 16.93
C ILE A 396 43.51 -4.43 16.20
N LYS A 397 42.63 -3.53 15.72
CA LYS A 397 43.02 -2.30 15.04
C LYS A 397 43.95 -1.44 15.90
N ARG A 398 43.57 -1.18 17.16
CA ARG A 398 44.40 -0.43 18.13
C ARG A 398 45.76 -1.08 18.39
N TYR A 399 45.85 -2.40 18.28
CA TYR A 399 47.11 -3.12 18.45
C TYR A 399 48.02 -2.97 17.22
N LEU A 400 47.47 -3.11 16.02
CA LEU A 400 48.18 -2.92 14.75
C LEU A 400 48.62 -1.47 14.54
N ASP A 401 47.79 -0.50 14.92
CA ASP A 401 48.12 0.94 14.81
C ASP A 401 49.32 1.36 15.67
N LYS A 402 49.68 0.56 16.68
CA LYS A 402 50.90 0.74 17.47
C LYS A 402 52.14 0.14 16.81
N GLY A 403 52.06 -0.27 15.54
CA GLY A 403 53.15 -0.89 14.78
C GLY A 403 53.52 -2.30 15.26
N LYS A 404 52.65 -2.96 16.01
CA LYS A 404 52.94 -4.30 16.57
C LYS A 404 52.52 -5.40 15.60
N LYS A 405 53.38 -6.41 15.44
CA LYS A 405 53.02 -7.64 14.72
C LYS A 405 51.91 -8.39 15.44
N ILE A 406 50.87 -8.79 14.70
CA ILE A 406 49.76 -9.55 15.23
C ILE A 406 50.26 -10.87 15.85
N ASN A 407 49.79 -11.18 17.06
CA ASN A 407 50.09 -12.46 17.71
C ASN A 407 49.02 -13.51 17.37
N GLU A 408 49.32 -14.79 17.64
CA GLU A 408 48.43 -15.92 17.33
C GLU A 408 47.04 -15.77 17.94
N ASN A 409 46.95 -15.27 19.20
CA ASN A 409 45.66 -15.08 19.87
C ASN A 409 44.79 -14.03 19.17
N LEU A 410 45.37 -12.89 18.77
CA LEU A 410 44.67 -11.84 18.04
C LEU A 410 44.33 -12.28 16.62
N LYS A 411 45.19 -13.08 15.97
CA LYS A 411 44.93 -13.64 14.65
C LYS A 411 43.76 -14.61 14.69
N LYS A 412 43.73 -15.54 15.65
CA LYS A 412 42.60 -16.45 15.88
C LYS A 412 41.30 -15.70 16.17
N MET A 413 41.36 -14.63 16.97
CA MET A 413 40.21 -13.77 17.25
C MET A 413 39.70 -13.08 15.98
N PHE A 414 40.60 -12.59 15.11
CA PHE A 414 40.23 -12.00 13.82
C PHE A 414 39.60 -13.03 12.87
N ASP A 415 40.22 -14.20 12.74
CA ASP A 415 39.77 -15.25 11.82
C ASP A 415 38.39 -15.80 12.21
N ASN A 416 38.09 -15.86 13.51
CA ASN A 416 36.79 -16.27 14.05
C ASN A 416 35.73 -15.16 14.04
N ASN A 417 36.05 -13.95 13.60
CA ASN A 417 35.13 -12.82 13.62
C ASN A 417 34.46 -12.65 12.25
N PRO A 418 33.15 -12.97 12.10
CA PRO A 418 32.47 -12.92 10.81
C PRO A 418 31.91 -11.52 10.47
N LEU A 419 32.14 -10.49 11.28
CA LEU A 419 31.41 -9.22 11.16
C LEU A 419 31.67 -8.54 9.80
N PRO A 420 30.64 -8.31 8.97
CA PRO A 420 30.80 -7.86 7.58
C PRO A 420 30.88 -6.33 7.49
N VAL A 421 31.86 -5.74 8.17
CA VAL A 421 32.08 -4.28 8.19
C VAL A 421 33.40 -3.91 7.52
N LYS A 422 33.45 -2.73 6.91
CA LYS A 422 34.66 -2.17 6.29
C LYS A 422 35.89 -2.24 7.22
N LEU A 423 35.74 -1.96 8.52
CA LEU A 423 36.82 -2.06 9.50
C LEU A 423 37.54 -3.43 9.47
N ARG A 424 36.81 -4.54 9.28
CA ARG A 424 37.40 -5.88 9.17
C ARG A 424 38.30 -6.00 7.94
N ASN A 425 37.85 -5.45 6.81
CA ASN A 425 38.62 -5.45 5.56
C ASN A 425 39.88 -4.60 5.68
N ASP A 426 39.79 -3.46 6.37
CA ASP A 426 40.94 -2.59 6.62
C ASP A 426 41.98 -3.29 7.51
N ILE A 427 41.54 -4.02 8.55
CA ILE A 427 42.42 -4.85 9.39
C ILE A 427 43.07 -5.98 8.57
N CYS A 428 42.34 -6.65 7.68
CA CYS A 428 42.89 -7.72 6.83
C CYS A 428 44.10 -7.23 6.02
N LYS A 429 43.95 -6.06 5.37
CA LYS A 429 45.03 -5.42 4.62
C LYS A 429 46.24 -5.05 5.48
N MET A 430 46.01 -4.66 6.73
CA MET A 430 47.10 -4.36 7.69
C MET A 430 47.82 -5.61 8.19
N ILE A 431 47.20 -6.79 8.13
CA ILE A 431 47.82 -8.06 8.51
C ILE A 431 48.64 -8.64 7.34
N GLU A 432 48.23 -8.38 6.10
CA GLU A 432 48.89 -8.83 4.87
C GLU A 432 50.16 -8.02 4.53
N ASN A 433 50.23 -6.76 4.98
CA ASN A 433 51.40 -5.88 4.86
C ASN A 433 52.33 -6.02 6.07
#